data_AF-A0A7W9DNN6-F1
#
_entry.id   AF-A0A7W9DNN6-F1
#
_cell.length_a   1.000
_cell.length_b   1.000
_cell.length_c   1.000
_cell.angle_alpha   90.00
_cell.angle_beta   90.00
_cell.angle_gamma   90.00
#
_symmetry.space_group_name_H-M   'P 1'
#
loop_
_entity.id
_entity.type
_entity.pdbx_description
1 polymer ?
#
loop_
_entity_poly.entity_id
_entity_poly.type
_entity_poly.pdbx_seq_one_letter_code
_entity_poly.pdbx_strand_id
1 'polypeptide(L)'
;MGIYLDMKGDRVEIVIDAGGTLGPRTYEVVATKAGRRVDVATRRGLVEVSEVTRSGTPVRTARFMASRILALVEHPAADRDGG
;
A
#
# COMPACT_ATOMS: atom_id res chain seq x y z
N MET A 1 17.10 -7.63 3.87
CA MET A 1 16.92 -7.36 5.31
C MET A 1 16.67 -5.87 5.48
N GLY A 2 15.41 -5.46 5.38
CA GLY A 2 14.95 -4.12 5.70
C GLY A 2 13.88 -4.27 6.76
N ILE A 3 14.19 -3.88 7.99
CA ILE A 3 13.30 -3.92 9.14
C ILE A 3 12.60 -2.57 9.24
N TYR A 4 11.29 -2.51 8.97
CA TYR A 4 10.50 -1.32 9.28
C TYR A 4 9.89 -1.48 10.66
N LEU A 5 10.52 -0.78 11.60
CA LEU A 5 10.13 -0.63 13.00
C LEU A 5 8.70 -0.05 13.10
N ASP A 6 7.91 -0.67 13.98
CA ASP A 6 6.70 -0.18 14.65
C ASP A 6 5.94 0.96 13.91
N MET A 7 4.96 0.60 13.07
CA MET A 7 4.02 1.58 12.50
C MET A 7 2.58 1.23 12.86
N LYS A 8 1.94 2.11 13.64
CA LYS A 8 0.49 2.09 13.81
C LYS A 8 -0.19 2.58 12.53
N GLY A 9 -0.56 1.62 11.68
CA GLY A 9 -1.45 1.77 10.53
C GLY A 9 -0.96 0.94 9.33
N ASP A 10 -1.90 0.39 8.56
CA ASP A 10 -1.67 -0.63 7.51
C ASP A 10 -0.61 -0.25 6.46
N ARG A 11 0.08 -1.25 5.90
CA ARG A 11 1.07 -1.13 4.81
C ARG A 11 0.63 -1.97 3.62
N VAL A 12 0.84 -1.47 2.40
CA VAL A 12 0.64 -2.23 1.16
C VAL A 12 1.92 -2.22 0.36
N GLU A 13 2.37 -3.41 -0.01
CA GLU A 13 3.49 -3.63 -0.93
C GLU A 13 2.96 -3.96 -2.32
N ILE A 14 3.47 -3.28 -3.34
CA ILE A 14 3.06 -3.44 -4.73
C ILE A 14 4.29 -3.80 -5.55
N VAL A 15 4.27 -4.99 -6.15
CA VAL A 15 5.28 -5.42 -7.12
C VAL A 15 4.69 -5.25 -8.51
N ILE A 16 5.38 -4.49 -9.37
CA ILE A 16 4.99 -4.30 -10.76
C ILE A 16 6.04 -4.81 -11.72
N ASP A 17 5.61 -5.19 -12.92
CA ASP A 17 6.46 -5.29 -14.08
C ASP A 17 6.78 -3.87 -14.59
N ALA A 18 8.06 -3.49 -14.51
CA ALA A 18 8.55 -2.21 -15.03
C ALA A 18 8.84 -2.24 -16.54
N GLY A 19 8.74 -3.40 -17.18
CA GLY A 19 8.98 -3.64 -18.60
C GLY A 19 10.44 -3.92 -18.95
N GLY A 20 10.64 -4.74 -19.98
CA GLY A 20 11.94 -4.98 -20.60
C GLY A 20 12.93 -5.72 -19.70
N THR A 21 14.17 -5.24 -19.65
CA THR A 21 15.30 -5.82 -18.89
C THR A 21 15.42 -5.30 -17.45
N LEU A 22 14.59 -4.34 -17.04
CA LEU A 22 14.68 -3.67 -15.74
C LEU A 22 14.15 -4.51 -14.56
N GLY A 23 13.56 -5.68 -14.82
CA GLY A 23 13.00 -6.57 -13.80
C GLY A 23 11.82 -5.98 -13.02
N PRO A 24 11.23 -6.75 -12.10
CA PRO A 24 10.15 -6.26 -11.24
C PRO A 24 10.59 -5.07 -10.38
N ARG A 25 9.67 -4.15 -10.10
CA ARG A 25 9.86 -3.06 -9.14
C ARG A 25 8.88 -3.17 -7.99
N THR A 26 9.39 -2.98 -6.78
CA THR A 26 8.60 -2.97 -5.56
C THR A 26 8.37 -1.53 -5.09
N TYR A 27 7.12 -1.23 -4.75
CA TYR A 27 6.67 0.02 -4.16
C TYR A 27 5.98 -0.25 -2.84
N GLU A 28 6.03 0.71 -1.92
CA GLU A 28 5.38 0.59 -0.62
C GLU A 28 4.53 1.82 -0.34
N VAL A 29 3.30 1.60 0.12
CA VAL A 29 2.41 2.65 0.63
C VAL A 29 2.07 2.31 2.08
N VAL A 30 2.19 3.31 2.94
CA VAL A 30 2.18 3.14 4.39
C VAL A 30 1.25 4.16 5.02
N ALA A 31 0.50 3.80 6.05
CA ALA A 31 -0.14 4.80 6.90
C ALA A 31 0.90 5.47 7.81
N THR A 32 1.23 6.75 7.55
CA THR A 32 2.35 7.44 8.23
C THR A 32 1.99 8.01 9.61
N LYS A 33 0.70 8.06 9.95
CA LYS A 33 0.21 8.66 11.20
C LYS A 33 -0.84 7.80 11.86
N ALA A 34 -0.88 7.85 13.19
CA ALA A 34 -1.88 7.15 13.99
C ALA A 34 -3.31 7.48 13.54
N GLY A 35 -4.14 6.44 13.40
CA GLY A 35 -5.52 6.56 12.96
C GLY A 35 -5.72 6.75 11.46
N ARG A 36 -4.64 6.69 10.66
CA ARG A 36 -4.72 6.54 9.21
C ARG A 36 -4.63 5.06 8.84
N ARG A 37 -5.16 4.72 7.66
CA ARG A 37 -5.08 3.38 7.07
C ARG A 37 -4.69 3.50 5.60
N VAL A 38 -4.28 2.39 5.01
CA VAL A 38 -4.11 2.30 3.56
C VAL A 38 -5.36 1.65 2.97
N ASP A 39 -5.91 2.26 1.93
CA ASP A 39 -7.09 1.80 1.22
C ASP A 39 -6.70 1.44 -0.22
N VAL A 40 -7.16 0.28 -0.69
CA VAL A 40 -6.90 -0.23 -2.04
C VAL A 40 -8.20 -0.23 -2.82
N ALA A 41 -8.22 0.43 -3.97
CA ALA A 41 -9.38 0.48 -4.85
C ALA A 41 -8.99 0.16 -6.30
N THR A 42 -9.73 -0.75 -6.93
CA THR A 42 -9.58 -1.01 -8.36
C THR A 42 -10.68 -0.32 -9.16
N ARG A 43 -10.29 0.51 -10.12
CA ARG A 43 -11.21 1.31 -10.96
C ARG A 43 -10.64 1.46 -12.37
N ARG A 44 -11.43 1.12 -13.39
CA ARG A 44 -11.10 1.36 -14.81
C ARG A 44 -9.69 0.90 -15.24
N GLY A 45 -9.27 -0.28 -14.79
CA GLY A 45 -7.94 -0.83 -15.12
C GLY A 45 -6.77 -0.23 -14.33
N LEU A 46 -7.04 0.62 -13.34
CA LEU A 46 -6.07 1.11 -12.38
C LEU A 46 -6.33 0.50 -11.00
N VAL A 47 -5.26 0.28 -10.26
CA VAL A 47 -5.28 0.06 -8.81
C VAL A 47 -4.77 1.33 -8.15
N GLU A 48 -5.63 1.95 -7.34
CA GLU A 48 -5.32 3.10 -6.50
C GLU A 48 -5.00 2.59 -5.10
N VAL A 49 -3.87 3.01 -4.56
CA VAL A 49 -3.46 2.71 -3.18
C VAL A 49 -3.29 4.03 -2.45
N SER A 50 -4.15 4.29 -1.48
CA SER A 50 -4.24 5.59 -0.83
C SER A 50 -4.02 5.48 0.67
N GLU A 51 -3.15 6.31 1.22
CA GLU A 51 -3.21 6.59 2.65
C GLU A 51 -4.41 7.51 2.90
N VAL A 52 -5.34 7.05 3.73
CA VAL A 52 -6.56 7.78 4.07
C VAL A 52 -6.59 8.14 5.55
N THR A 53 -7.22 9.26 5.87
CA THR A 53 -7.57 9.61 7.26
C THR A 53 -8.57 8.61 7.84
N ARG A 54 -8.83 8.71 9.16
CA ARG A 54 -9.89 7.93 9.82
C ARG A 54 -11.27 8.11 9.16
N SER A 55 -11.55 9.28 8.59
CA SER A 55 -12.78 9.59 7.88
C SER A 55 -12.79 9.11 6.42
N GLY A 56 -11.74 8.44 5.95
CA GLY A 56 -11.61 7.98 4.55
C GLY A 56 -11.14 9.04 3.57
N THR A 57 -10.70 10.23 4.03
CA THR A 57 -10.20 11.28 3.16
C THR A 57 -8.78 10.93 2.67
N PRO A 58 -8.52 10.85 1.36
CA PRO A 58 -7.19 10.54 0.85
C PRO A 58 -6.19 11.65 1.17
N VAL A 59 -5.03 11.27 1.67
CA VAL A 59 -3.89 12.16 1.96
C VAL A 59 -2.85 12.08 0.85
N ARG A 60 -2.54 10.85 0.42
CA ARG A 60 -1.69 10.56 -0.73
C ARG A 60 -2.21 9.33 -1.44
N THR A 61 -2.08 9.33 -2.77
CA THR A 61 -2.57 8.25 -3.63
C THR A 61 -1.49 7.88 -4.63
N ALA A 62 -1.12 6.60 -4.64
CA ALA A 62 -0.36 5.99 -5.71
C ALA A 62 -1.32 5.30 -6.68
N ARG A 63 -0.98 5.30 -7.97
CA ARG A 63 -1.77 4.65 -9.02
C ARG A 63 -0.91 3.73 -9.85
N PHE A 64 -1.41 2.52 -10.07
CA PHE A 64 -0.73 1.48 -10.82
C PHE A 64 -1.66 0.95 -11.91
N MET A 65 -1.11 0.67 -13.08
CA MET A 65 -1.84 -0.06 -14.12
C MET A 65 -2.07 -1.49 -13.61
N ALA A 66 -3.32 -1.91 -13.49
CA ALA A 66 -3.66 -3.24 -12.97
C ALA A 66 -2.99 -4.36 -13.77
N SER A 67 -2.87 -4.17 -15.09
CA SER A 67 -2.23 -5.12 -16.00
C SER A 67 -0.73 -5.31 -15.79
N ARG A 68 -0.08 -4.46 -14.98
CA ARG A 68 1.35 -4.54 -14.67
C ARG A 68 1.64 -5.00 -13.25
N ILE A 69 0.62 -5.21 -12.41
CA ILE A 69 0.83 -5.66 -11.03
C ILE A 69 1.12 -7.15 -11.05
N LEU A 70 2.28 -7.52 -10.51
CA LEU A 70 2.69 -8.90 -10.31
C LEU A 70 2.25 -9.41 -8.93
N ALA A 71 2.29 -8.54 -7.93
CA ALA A 71 1.79 -8.83 -6.59
C ALA A 71 1.30 -7.55 -5.88
N LEU A 72 0.26 -7.70 -5.06
CA LEU A 72 -0.20 -6.70 -4.11
C LEU A 72 -0.39 -7.42 -2.77
N VAL A 73 0.38 -7.01 -1.77
CA VAL A 73 0.36 -7.64 -0.45
C VAL A 73 -0.03 -6.61 0.59
N GLU A 74 -1.17 -6.83 1.23
CA GLU A 74 -1.63 -6.04 2.36
C GLU A 74 -1.00 -6.59 3.64
N HIS A 75 -0.40 -5.72 4.42
CA HIS A 75 0.18 -5.99 5.73
C HIS A 75 -0.63 -5.18 6.75
N PRO A 76 -1.69 -5.78 7.31
CA PRO A 76 -2.45 -5.15 8.38
C PRO A 76 -1.52 -4.82 9.53
N ALA A 77 -1.72 -3.67 10.17
CA ALA A 77 -1.05 -3.42 11.44
C ALA A 77 -1.42 -4.56 12.40
N ALA A 78 -0.43 -5.16 13.06
CA ALA A 78 -0.71 -6.12 14.12
C ALA A 78 -1.63 -5.44 15.12
N ASP A 79 -2.84 -5.97 15.24
CA ASP A 79 -3.82 -5.45 16.16
C ASP A 79 -3.20 -5.53 17.56
N ARG A 80 -2.91 -4.39 18.17
CA ARG A 80 -2.81 -4.36 19.63
C ARG A 80 -4.23 -4.25 20.18
N ASP A 81 -5.02 -5.29 19.93
CA ASP A 81 -6.17 -5.69 20.74
C ASP A 81 -5.70 -6.94 21.49
N GLY A 82 -5.63 -7.01 22.81
CA GLY A 82 -5.94 -6.10 23.90
C GLY A 82 -5.62 -6.85 25.20
N GLY A 83 -5.14 -6.15 26.24
CA GLY A 83 -4.78 -6.72 27.55
C GLY A 83 -3.40 -6.31 28.02
#